data_AF-A0A7S8DI36-F1
#
_entry.id   AF-A0A7S8DI36-F1
#
_cell.length_a   1.000
_cell.length_b   1.000
_cell.length_c   1.000
_cell.angle_alpha   90.00
_cell.angle_beta   90.00
_cell.angle_gamma   90.00
#
_symmetry.space_group_name_H-M   'P 1'
#
loop_
_entity.id
_entity.type
_entity.pdbx_description
1 polymer ?
#
loop_
_entity_poly.entity_id
_entity_poly.type
_entity_poly.pdbx_seq_one_letter_code
_entity_poly.pdbx_strand_id
1 'polypeptide(L)'
;MRALEVAHKLYETLPGATVSLRIIEQNLLKAHWLPSSIKTILNLVSTNSRMDGYERIVSTPVEEHIKDMTRQDSFACVAMFESGHLNVDPSRLTEVIALCYENSIFVAEILLRDPSVDMSTLGLAHMVGNVGHAGLVFMVSPIEPRVRPAQHDPSLIDHIKYDNSVVDKLRGTSLHLSFTTWKMPLDWETTGEIDQEVFLLESVVSVQDKGAWVADIDVLEREREGIGTLTFTCGGLDPHFPADADAVSLDTWEELLDPPPCVGIFGAKDNWAARLAAVSILIQQGRHHIAIIVDGDRVCWRCLKETYAEPEPHFPQVLIY
;
A
#
# COMPACT_ATOMS: atom_id res chain seq x y z
N MET A 1 29.92 -0.92 -8.05
CA MET A 1 29.06 -1.05 -9.24
C MET A 1 27.70 -1.64 -8.91
N ARG A 2 27.60 -2.81 -8.25
CA ARG A 2 26.30 -3.44 -7.94
C ARG A 2 25.29 -2.52 -7.22
N ALA A 3 25.71 -1.72 -6.24
CA ALA A 3 24.81 -0.74 -5.59
C ALA A 3 24.22 0.28 -6.59
N LEU A 4 25.02 0.81 -7.52
CA LEU A 4 24.51 1.71 -8.57
C LEU A 4 23.54 1.01 -9.52
N GLU A 5 23.77 -0.27 -9.81
CA GLU A 5 22.89 -1.07 -10.66
C GLU A 5 21.53 -1.33 -9.98
N VAL A 6 21.53 -1.58 -8.67
CA VAL A 6 20.29 -1.66 -7.86
C VAL A 6 19.54 -0.32 -7.91
N ALA A 7 20.22 0.79 -7.63
CA ALA A 7 19.60 2.12 -7.72
C ALA A 7 19.08 2.40 -9.14
N HIS A 8 19.85 2.05 -10.18
CA HIS A 8 19.41 2.21 -11.56
C HIS A 8 18.13 1.43 -11.86
N LYS A 9 18.03 0.17 -11.41
CA LYS A 9 16.82 -0.65 -11.55
C LYS A 9 15.61 -0.07 -10.84
N LEU A 10 15.80 0.54 -9.67
CA LEU A 10 14.73 1.29 -8.99
C LEU A 10 14.31 2.53 -9.80
N TYR A 11 15.27 3.31 -10.33
CA TYR A 11 14.95 4.51 -11.12
C TYR A 11 14.35 4.21 -12.50
N GLU A 12 14.55 3.01 -13.06
CA GLU A 12 13.85 2.57 -14.28
C GLU A 12 12.32 2.57 -14.09
N THR A 13 11.82 2.36 -12.86
CA THR A 13 10.38 2.39 -12.55
C THR A 13 9.88 3.81 -12.21
N LEU A 14 10.76 4.81 -12.18
CA LEU A 14 10.48 6.19 -11.75
C LEU A 14 10.70 7.17 -12.92
N PRO A 15 9.86 7.14 -13.96
CA PRO A 15 10.07 7.96 -15.15
C PRO A 15 10.04 9.45 -14.80
N GLY A 16 11.09 10.16 -15.22
CA GLY A 16 11.24 11.60 -14.99
C GLY A 16 11.83 11.98 -13.64
N ALA A 17 12.14 11.01 -12.76
CA ALA A 17 12.90 11.27 -11.54
C ALA A 17 14.34 11.71 -11.84
N THR A 18 14.96 12.41 -10.91
CA THR A 18 16.28 13.02 -11.08
C THR A 18 17.32 12.38 -10.16
N VAL A 19 18.60 12.63 -10.44
CA VAL A 19 19.66 12.20 -9.54
C VAL A 19 20.62 13.35 -9.35
N SER A 20 20.86 13.71 -8.09
CA SER A 20 21.87 14.69 -7.72
C SER A 20 23.26 14.16 -8.05
N LEU A 21 24.03 14.96 -8.79
CA LEU A 21 25.41 14.62 -9.15
C LEU A 21 26.33 14.50 -7.93
N ARG A 22 25.93 15.04 -6.77
CA ARG A 22 26.69 14.90 -5.50
C ARG A 22 26.79 13.45 -5.03
N ILE A 23 25.96 12.54 -5.56
CA ILE A 23 26.04 11.11 -5.25
C ILE A 23 27.42 10.50 -5.56
N ILE A 24 28.19 11.09 -6.50
CA ILE A 24 29.55 10.65 -6.84
C ILE A 24 30.54 10.84 -5.69
N GLU A 25 30.23 11.73 -4.74
CA GLU A 25 31.05 12.02 -3.56
C GLU A 25 30.72 11.05 -2.41
N GLN A 26 29.62 10.29 -2.52
CA GLN A 26 29.14 9.40 -1.47
C GLN A 26 29.75 8.00 -1.53
N ASN A 27 29.96 7.38 -0.37
CA ASN A 27 30.37 5.98 -0.29
C ASN A 27 29.13 5.06 -0.25
N LEU A 28 28.69 4.60 -1.43
CA LEU A 28 27.51 3.75 -1.56
C LEU A 28 27.62 2.39 -0.88
N LEU A 29 28.82 1.91 -0.54
CA LEU A 29 28.98 0.67 0.24
C LEU A 29 28.58 0.84 1.71
N LYS A 30 28.46 2.09 2.19
CA LYS A 30 27.98 2.43 3.54
C LYS A 30 26.53 2.92 3.54
N ALA A 31 25.84 2.86 2.40
CA ALA A 31 24.48 3.33 2.30
C ALA A 31 23.53 2.43 3.11
N HIS A 32 22.65 3.05 3.90
CA HIS A 32 21.72 2.32 4.75
C HIS A 32 20.59 1.66 3.96
N TRP A 33 20.27 2.13 2.76
CA TRP A 33 19.22 1.57 1.91
C TRP A 33 19.62 0.27 1.18
N LEU A 34 20.88 -0.16 1.27
CA LEU A 34 21.33 -1.35 0.54
C LEU A 34 20.43 -2.57 0.83
N PRO A 35 20.09 -3.38 -0.19
CA PRO A 35 19.31 -4.61 0.01
C PRO A 35 19.93 -5.53 1.07
N SER A 36 19.07 -6.25 1.79
CA SER A 36 19.48 -7.16 2.87
C SER A 36 20.45 -8.25 2.40
N SER A 37 20.29 -8.77 1.18
CA SER A 37 21.24 -9.71 0.57
C SER A 37 22.64 -9.13 0.41
N ILE A 38 22.76 -7.87 -0.02
CA ILE A 38 24.05 -7.19 -0.15
C ILE A 38 24.65 -6.91 1.23
N LYS A 39 23.87 -6.36 2.17
CA LYS A 39 24.31 -6.09 3.56
C LYS A 39 24.85 -7.34 4.25
N THR A 40 24.14 -8.46 4.12
CA THR A 40 24.52 -9.74 4.73
C THR A 40 25.89 -10.20 4.22
N ILE A 41 26.12 -10.14 2.90
CA ILE A 41 27.40 -10.55 2.32
C ILE A 41 28.53 -9.58 2.72
N LEU A 42 28.28 -8.26 2.73
CA LEU A 42 29.28 -7.28 3.17
C LEU A 42 29.71 -7.50 4.63
N ASN A 43 28.75 -7.82 5.51
CA ASN A 43 29.04 -8.15 6.91
C ASN A 43 29.88 -9.44 7.03
N LEU A 44 29.59 -10.47 6.22
CA LEU A 44 30.39 -11.70 6.20
C LEU A 44 31.81 -11.48 5.65
N VAL A 45 31.96 -10.62 4.64
CA VAL A 45 33.27 -10.22 4.07
C VAL A 45 34.12 -9.44 5.07
N SER A 46 33.50 -8.76 6.04
CA SER A 46 34.24 -8.10 7.13
C SER A 46 34.88 -9.07 8.12
N THR A 47 34.45 -10.35 8.12
CA THR A 47 34.92 -11.39 9.06
C THR A 47 35.72 -12.53 8.41
N ASN A 48 35.58 -12.78 7.10
CA ASN A 48 36.24 -13.86 6.35
C ASN A 48 36.94 -13.38 5.05
N SER A 49 37.53 -14.32 4.28
CA SER A 49 38.22 -14.07 3.00
C SER A 49 37.42 -13.14 2.07
N ARG A 50 37.97 -11.95 1.80
CA ARG A 50 37.23 -10.84 1.20
C ARG A 50 36.78 -11.07 -0.24
N MET A 51 37.48 -11.89 -1.01
CA MET A 51 37.24 -12.01 -2.46
C MET A 51 35.96 -12.80 -2.80
N ASP A 52 35.66 -13.87 -2.07
CA ASP A 52 34.55 -14.78 -2.37
C ASP A 52 33.18 -14.09 -2.21
N GLY A 53 33.04 -13.22 -1.21
CA GLY A 53 31.78 -12.49 -1.00
C GLY A 53 31.50 -11.41 -2.05
N TYR A 54 32.53 -10.70 -2.53
CA TYR A 54 32.32 -9.74 -3.63
C TYR A 54 31.97 -10.45 -4.94
N GLU A 55 32.57 -11.61 -5.21
CA GLU A 55 32.23 -12.43 -6.38
C GLU A 55 30.78 -12.91 -6.33
N ARG A 56 30.28 -13.29 -5.15
CA ARG A 56 28.86 -13.63 -4.95
C ARG A 56 27.92 -12.46 -5.22
N ILE A 57 28.21 -11.26 -4.70
CA ILE A 57 27.39 -10.05 -4.97
C ILE A 57 27.37 -9.70 -6.47
N VAL A 58 28.48 -9.92 -7.17
CA VAL A 58 28.57 -9.61 -8.60
C VAL A 58 27.93 -10.71 -9.45
N SER A 59 27.93 -11.97 -9.01
CA SER A 59 27.34 -13.08 -9.76
C SER A 59 25.82 -13.23 -9.57
N THR A 60 25.28 -12.77 -8.44
CA THR A 60 23.83 -12.72 -8.23
C THR A 60 23.17 -11.70 -9.19
N PRO A 61 22.08 -12.07 -9.89
CA PRO A 61 21.30 -11.15 -10.72
C PRO A 61 20.79 -9.96 -9.91
N VAL A 62 20.77 -8.76 -10.51
CA VAL A 62 20.32 -7.54 -9.81
C VAL A 62 18.84 -7.63 -9.40
N GLU A 63 18.03 -8.35 -10.16
CA GLU A 63 16.61 -8.57 -9.90
C GLU A 63 16.37 -9.30 -8.57
N GLU A 64 17.28 -10.20 -8.17
CA GLU A 64 17.20 -10.86 -6.86
C GLU A 64 17.46 -9.87 -5.73
N HIS A 65 18.42 -8.97 -5.91
CA HIS A 65 18.69 -7.91 -4.92
C HIS A 65 17.55 -6.89 -4.83
N ILE A 66 16.89 -6.58 -5.95
CA ILE A 66 15.73 -5.67 -5.96
C ILE A 66 14.54 -6.29 -5.21
N LYS A 67 14.30 -7.59 -5.36
CA LYS A 67 13.24 -8.29 -4.61
C LYS A 67 13.43 -8.26 -3.10
N ASP A 68 14.68 -8.12 -2.64
CA ASP A 68 15.00 -7.99 -1.22
C ASP A 68 14.88 -6.54 -0.71
N MET A 69 14.56 -5.56 -1.56
CA MET A 69 14.32 -4.19 -1.14
C MET A 69 12.92 -4.03 -0.59
N THR A 70 12.86 -3.45 0.61
CA THR A 70 11.60 -3.01 1.19
C THR A 70 11.16 -1.65 0.62
N ARG A 71 9.91 -1.25 0.88
CA ARG A 71 9.43 0.10 0.61
C ARG A 71 10.30 1.15 1.28
N GLN A 72 10.70 0.90 2.53
CA GLN A 72 11.56 1.77 3.32
C GLN A 72 12.95 1.91 2.69
N ASP A 73 13.54 0.80 2.22
CA ASP A 73 14.82 0.82 1.49
C ASP A 73 14.69 1.66 0.21
N SER A 74 13.58 1.52 -0.52
CA SER A 74 13.31 2.28 -1.73
C SER A 74 13.22 3.79 -1.45
N PHE A 75 12.50 4.20 -0.42
CA PHE A 75 12.44 5.62 -0.01
C PHE A 75 13.80 6.15 0.44
N ALA A 76 14.57 5.38 1.22
CA ALA A 76 15.90 5.78 1.66
C ALA A 76 16.88 5.89 0.46
N CYS A 77 16.76 5.01 -0.54
CA CYS A 77 17.53 5.07 -1.78
C CYS A 77 17.20 6.33 -2.57
N VAL A 78 15.91 6.60 -2.82
CA VAL A 78 15.46 7.82 -3.51
C VAL A 78 15.92 9.06 -2.76
N ALA A 79 15.72 9.12 -1.45
CA ALA A 79 16.15 10.26 -0.63
C ALA A 79 17.66 10.55 -0.77
N MET A 80 18.49 9.51 -0.80
CA MET A 80 19.94 9.67 -0.99
C MET A 80 20.29 10.16 -2.40
N PHE A 81 19.64 9.64 -3.44
CA PHE A 81 19.94 9.98 -4.83
C PHE A 81 19.38 11.34 -5.24
N GLU A 82 18.19 11.72 -4.77
CA GLU A 82 17.59 13.03 -5.03
C GLU A 82 18.34 14.14 -4.28
N SER A 83 18.66 13.95 -3.00
CA SER A 83 19.46 14.94 -2.23
C SER A 83 20.94 14.93 -2.59
N GLY A 84 21.47 13.76 -2.97
CA GLY A 84 22.89 13.49 -3.20
C GLY A 84 23.74 13.32 -1.94
N HIS A 85 23.17 13.38 -0.74
CA HIS A 85 23.92 13.25 0.52
C HIS A 85 23.17 12.57 1.66
N LEU A 86 21.84 12.52 1.64
CA LEU A 86 21.06 12.05 2.79
C LEU A 86 21.08 10.52 2.89
N ASN A 87 21.65 9.98 3.96
CA ASN A 87 21.75 8.53 4.20
C ASN A 87 20.78 8.08 5.31
N VAL A 88 19.47 8.20 5.08
CA VAL A 88 18.45 7.86 6.10
C VAL A 88 18.46 6.36 6.39
N ASP A 89 18.37 5.99 7.66
CA ASP A 89 18.11 4.61 8.07
C ASP A 89 16.66 4.20 7.69
N PRO A 90 16.47 3.16 6.84
CA PRO A 90 15.15 2.65 6.46
C PRO A 90 14.22 2.35 7.64
N SER A 91 14.76 1.96 8.80
CA SER A 91 13.95 1.68 10.00
C SER A 91 13.08 2.87 10.44
N ARG A 92 13.52 4.09 10.12
CA ARG A 92 12.85 5.35 10.43
C ARG A 92 11.77 5.74 9.43
N LEU A 93 11.64 4.99 8.34
CA LEU A 93 10.72 5.25 7.24
C LEU A 93 9.53 4.28 7.22
N THR A 94 9.32 3.54 8.31
CA THR A 94 8.28 2.50 8.41
C THR A 94 6.89 3.05 8.09
N GLU A 95 6.54 4.22 8.64
CA GLU A 95 5.23 4.86 8.46
C GLU A 95 5.14 5.79 7.24
N VAL A 96 6.16 5.81 6.37
CA VAL A 96 6.21 6.73 5.21
C VAL A 96 5.42 6.17 4.03
N ILE A 97 4.42 6.91 3.57
CA ILE A 97 3.63 6.57 2.38
C ILE A 97 4.11 7.28 1.12
N ALA A 98 4.82 8.39 1.26
CA ALA A 98 5.37 9.13 0.13
C ALA A 98 6.54 10.05 0.55
N LEU A 99 7.37 10.43 -0.42
CA LEU A 99 8.48 11.36 -0.27
C LEU A 99 8.34 12.47 -1.32
N CYS A 100 8.40 13.73 -0.89
CA CYS A 100 8.45 14.88 -1.79
C CYS A 100 9.83 15.53 -1.72
N TYR A 101 10.40 15.84 -2.89
CA TYR A 101 11.60 16.66 -3.03
C TYR A 101 11.46 17.54 -4.27
N GLU A 102 11.62 18.85 -4.09
CA GLU A 102 11.41 19.85 -5.15
C GLU A 102 10.04 19.71 -5.86
N ASN A 103 10.04 19.24 -7.11
CA ASN A 103 8.84 19.05 -7.94
C ASN A 103 8.53 17.57 -8.20
N SER A 104 9.11 16.68 -7.40
CA SER A 104 8.99 15.24 -7.52
C SER A 104 8.36 14.66 -6.26
N ILE A 105 7.28 13.90 -6.45
CA ILE A 105 6.62 13.13 -5.40
C ILE A 105 6.78 11.65 -5.73
N PHE A 106 7.43 10.92 -4.83
CA PHE A 106 7.57 9.48 -4.86
C PHE A 106 6.54 8.88 -3.93
N VAL A 107 5.60 8.11 -4.45
CA VAL A 107 4.48 7.56 -3.68
C VAL A 107 4.59 6.05 -3.65
N ALA A 108 4.34 5.43 -2.50
CA ALA A 108 4.27 3.98 -2.41
C ALA A 108 3.11 3.46 -3.27
N GLU A 109 3.36 2.51 -4.17
CA GLU A 109 2.33 2.01 -5.08
C GLU A 109 1.16 1.33 -4.36
N ILE A 110 1.34 0.89 -3.11
CA ILE A 110 0.27 0.40 -2.24
C ILE A 110 -0.91 1.38 -2.10
N LEU A 111 -0.64 2.69 -2.27
CA LEU A 111 -1.65 3.76 -2.23
C LEU A 111 -2.34 4.01 -3.59
N LEU A 112 -1.75 3.52 -4.69
CA LEU A 112 -2.15 3.83 -6.07
C LEU A 112 -2.63 2.61 -6.86
N ARG A 113 -2.68 1.45 -6.22
CA ARG A 113 -3.01 0.16 -6.85
C ARG A 113 -4.19 -0.49 -6.17
N ASP A 114 -4.85 -1.34 -6.94
CA ASP A 114 -5.91 -2.20 -6.45
C ASP A 114 -5.39 -3.16 -5.39
N PRO A 115 -6.14 -3.41 -4.30
CA PRO A 115 -5.69 -4.30 -3.25
C PRO A 115 -5.60 -5.78 -3.63
N SER A 116 -6.13 -6.20 -4.80
CA SER A 116 -5.93 -7.56 -5.34
C SER A 116 -4.53 -7.78 -5.94
N VAL A 117 -3.76 -6.71 -6.20
CA VAL A 117 -2.41 -6.81 -6.76
C VAL A 117 -1.45 -7.37 -5.71
N ASP A 118 -0.58 -8.29 -6.16
CA ASP A 118 0.45 -8.86 -5.29
C ASP A 118 1.40 -7.78 -4.75
N MET A 119 1.45 -7.69 -3.43
CA MET A 119 2.30 -6.78 -2.67
C MET A 119 3.79 -6.91 -3.03
N SER A 120 4.26 -8.11 -3.41
CA SER A 120 5.65 -8.35 -3.79
C SER A 120 6.08 -7.62 -5.08
N THR A 121 5.10 -7.14 -5.86
CA THR A 121 5.32 -6.41 -7.11
C THR A 121 5.27 -4.90 -6.95
N LEU A 122 4.87 -4.41 -5.78
CA LEU A 122 4.68 -2.98 -5.52
C LEU A 122 6.01 -2.32 -5.18
N GLY A 123 6.26 -1.19 -5.83
CA GLY A 123 7.41 -0.34 -5.55
C GLY A 123 6.99 1.09 -5.21
N LEU A 124 7.68 2.03 -5.85
CA LEU A 124 7.36 3.44 -5.81
C LEU A 124 6.88 3.88 -7.19
N ALA A 125 5.94 4.83 -7.20
CA ALA A 125 5.56 5.59 -8.37
C ALA A 125 6.10 7.02 -8.27
N HIS A 126 6.49 7.59 -9.40
CA HIS A 126 6.90 8.99 -9.49
C HIS A 126 5.77 9.84 -10.06
N MET A 127 5.52 10.99 -9.43
CA MET A 127 4.53 11.99 -9.83
C MET A 127 5.18 13.37 -9.80
N VAL A 128 4.82 14.23 -10.77
CA VAL A 128 5.27 15.62 -10.79
C VAL A 128 4.37 16.45 -9.87
N GLY A 129 4.95 17.11 -8.87
CA GLY A 129 4.23 17.94 -7.91
C GLY A 129 5.06 18.35 -6.70
N ASN A 130 4.53 19.22 -5.86
CA ASN A 130 5.13 19.62 -4.58
C ASN A 130 4.03 19.74 -3.53
N VAL A 131 4.37 19.45 -2.27
CA VAL A 131 3.52 19.59 -1.08
C VAL A 131 3.59 20.98 -0.41
N GLY A 132 4.22 21.97 -1.06
CA GLY A 132 4.30 23.35 -0.59
C GLY A 132 5.40 23.59 0.45
N HIS A 133 6.43 22.75 0.49
CA HIS A 133 7.53 22.84 1.43
C HIS A 133 8.89 22.72 0.73
N ALA A 134 9.89 23.38 1.31
CA ALA A 134 11.28 23.26 0.90
C ALA A 134 11.92 22.01 1.56
N GLY A 135 12.91 21.44 0.88
CA GLY A 135 13.64 20.26 1.37
C GLY A 135 12.97 18.92 1.03
N LEU A 136 13.43 17.86 1.70
CA LEU A 136 12.84 16.51 1.67
C LEU A 136 11.72 16.40 2.71
N VAL A 137 10.54 16.07 2.22
CA VAL A 137 9.34 15.87 3.04
C VAL A 137 8.89 14.42 2.96
N PHE A 138 9.04 13.71 4.07
CA PHE A 138 8.54 12.36 4.20
C PHE A 138 7.10 12.41 4.72
N MET A 139 6.15 12.04 3.87
CA MET A 139 4.73 11.99 4.20
C MET A 139 4.42 10.70 4.95
N VAL A 140 3.82 10.82 6.13
CA VAL A 140 3.47 9.68 6.99
C VAL A 140 1.96 9.61 7.20
N SER A 141 1.43 8.38 7.31
CA SER A 141 0.03 8.16 7.68
C SER A 141 -0.24 8.68 9.10
N PRO A 142 -1.48 9.14 9.41
CA PRO A 142 -1.87 9.49 10.78
C PRO A 142 -1.89 8.25 11.67
N ILE A 143 -1.55 8.41 12.96
CA ILE A 143 -1.53 7.29 13.93
C ILE A 143 -2.94 6.75 14.20
N GLU A 144 -3.94 7.64 14.23
CA GLU A 144 -5.34 7.29 14.48
C GLU A 144 -6.21 7.72 13.30
N PRO A 145 -6.22 6.96 12.19
CA PRO A 145 -7.07 7.26 11.05
C PRO A 145 -8.54 7.17 11.46
N ARG A 146 -9.33 8.19 11.13
CA ARG A 146 -10.71 8.31 11.60
C ARG A 146 -11.66 7.65 10.62
N VAL A 147 -12.58 6.83 11.11
CA VAL A 147 -13.67 6.29 10.31
C VAL A 147 -14.98 6.90 10.80
N ARG A 148 -15.83 7.36 9.87
CA ARG A 148 -17.15 7.87 10.23
C ARG A 148 -17.98 6.74 10.88
N PRO A 149 -18.72 7.01 11.95
CA PRO A 149 -19.63 6.02 12.50
C PRO A 149 -20.78 5.71 11.53
N ALA A 150 -21.33 4.50 11.63
CA ALA A 150 -22.56 4.15 10.93
C ALA A 150 -23.70 5.07 11.39
N GLN A 151 -24.49 5.55 10.43
CA GLN A 151 -25.55 6.51 10.71
C GLN A 151 -26.86 5.85 11.15
N HIS A 152 -27.06 4.59 10.78
CA HIS A 152 -28.28 3.84 11.02
C HIS A 152 -27.94 2.40 11.37
N ASP A 153 -28.82 1.75 12.13
CA ASP A 153 -28.71 0.32 12.43
C ASP A 153 -29.12 -0.50 11.19
N PRO A 154 -28.22 -1.32 10.61
CA PRO A 154 -28.50 -2.10 9.43
C PRO A 154 -29.61 -3.13 9.67
N SER A 155 -29.82 -3.60 10.91
CA SER A 155 -30.91 -4.55 11.20
C SER A 155 -32.31 -3.95 11.05
N LEU A 156 -32.41 -2.62 10.97
CA LEU A 156 -33.67 -1.87 10.89
C LEU A 156 -33.96 -1.36 9.46
N ILE A 157 -33.13 -1.70 8.48
CA ILE A 157 -33.27 -1.26 7.09
C ILE A 157 -33.49 -2.47 6.19
N ASP A 158 -34.37 -2.32 5.20
CA ASP A 158 -34.55 -3.32 4.14
C ASP A 158 -33.33 -3.31 3.21
N HIS A 159 -32.55 -4.39 3.26
CA HIS A 159 -31.39 -4.59 2.39
C HIS A 159 -31.82 -5.06 1.00
N ILE A 160 -31.15 -4.55 -0.02
CA ILE A 160 -31.40 -4.94 -1.40
C ILE A 160 -30.79 -6.33 -1.61
N LYS A 161 -31.61 -7.33 -1.96
CA LYS A 161 -31.12 -8.66 -2.32
C LYS A 161 -30.12 -8.58 -3.46
N TYR A 162 -29.08 -9.38 -3.38
CA TYR A 162 -28.10 -9.47 -4.46
C TYR A 162 -28.74 -10.08 -5.71
N ASP A 163 -28.66 -9.35 -6.81
CA ASP A 163 -29.32 -9.69 -8.09
C ASP A 163 -28.36 -10.33 -9.10
N ASN A 164 -27.16 -10.74 -8.67
CA ASN A 164 -26.05 -11.17 -9.53
C ASN A 164 -25.46 -10.07 -10.43
N SER A 165 -25.80 -8.79 -10.20
CA SER A 165 -25.15 -7.71 -10.93
C SER A 165 -23.74 -7.46 -10.41
N VAL A 166 -22.78 -7.47 -11.34
CA VAL A 166 -21.38 -7.16 -11.06
C VAL A 166 -21.09 -5.80 -11.70
N VAL A 167 -21.38 -4.74 -10.96
CA VAL A 167 -21.26 -3.35 -11.44
C VAL A 167 -20.70 -2.45 -10.34
N ASP A 168 -19.99 -1.40 -10.72
CA ASP A 168 -19.55 -0.34 -9.81
C ASP A 168 -20.74 0.53 -9.36
N LYS A 169 -21.11 0.40 -8.08
CA LYS A 169 -22.13 1.22 -7.38
C LYS A 169 -21.51 2.37 -6.58
N LEU A 170 -20.17 2.37 -6.44
CA LEU A 170 -19.39 3.31 -5.65
C LEU A 170 -18.59 4.30 -6.53
N ARG A 171 -19.07 4.58 -7.75
CA ARG A 171 -18.46 5.52 -8.73
C ARG A 171 -18.18 6.93 -8.20
N GLY A 172 -18.83 7.34 -7.12
CA GLY A 172 -18.60 8.62 -6.46
C GLY A 172 -17.38 8.63 -5.54
N THR A 173 -16.70 7.50 -5.39
CA THR A 173 -15.56 7.34 -4.48
C THR A 173 -14.30 7.98 -5.05
N SER A 174 -13.63 8.78 -4.23
CA SER A 174 -12.33 9.37 -4.51
C SER A 174 -11.42 9.36 -3.28
N LEU A 175 -10.11 9.35 -3.52
CA LEU A 175 -9.08 9.49 -2.49
C LEU A 175 -8.50 10.90 -2.54
N HIS A 176 -8.44 11.57 -1.39
CA HIS A 176 -7.98 12.94 -1.26
C HIS A 176 -6.81 13.01 -0.29
N LEU A 177 -5.66 13.49 -0.76
CA LEU A 177 -4.51 13.76 0.08
C LEU A 177 -4.65 15.15 0.71
N SER A 178 -4.42 15.24 2.01
CA SER A 178 -4.33 16.50 2.75
C SER A 178 -3.22 16.44 3.79
N PHE A 179 -2.80 17.59 4.30
CA PHE A 179 -1.68 17.70 5.22
C PHE A 179 -2.14 18.35 6.52
N THR A 180 -1.65 17.86 7.65
CA THR A 180 -1.85 18.53 8.94
C THR A 180 -0.73 19.53 9.20
N THR A 181 -0.80 20.23 10.32
CA THR A 181 0.29 21.12 10.76
C THR A 181 1.39 20.38 11.50
N TRP A 182 1.23 19.09 11.77
CA TRP A 182 2.21 18.30 12.50
C TRP A 182 3.43 18.01 11.63
N LYS A 183 4.60 18.34 12.16
CA LYS A 183 5.89 18.09 11.52
C LYS A 183 6.88 17.61 12.56
N MET A 184 7.74 16.66 12.18
CA MET A 184 8.82 16.20 13.04
C MET A 184 10.14 16.16 12.26
N PRO A 185 11.20 16.86 12.70
CA PRO A 185 12.54 16.70 12.13
C PRO A 185 12.96 15.23 12.10
N LEU A 186 13.45 14.79 10.93
CA LEU A 186 14.10 13.49 10.81
C LEU A 186 15.58 13.61 11.20
N ASP A 187 16.24 14.70 10.87
CA ASP A 187 17.62 14.91 11.32
C ASP A 187 17.64 15.84 12.53
N TRP A 188 18.21 15.36 13.65
CA TRP A 188 18.36 16.12 14.89
C TRP A 188 19.83 16.40 15.21
N GLU A 189 20.77 15.89 14.41
CA GLU A 189 22.20 15.98 14.72
C GLU A 189 22.73 17.41 14.56
N THR A 190 22.11 18.23 13.71
CA THR A 190 22.39 19.67 13.58
C THR A 190 21.43 20.52 14.41
N THR A 191 21.61 20.52 15.74
CA THR A 191 20.94 21.49 16.61
C THR A 191 21.39 22.92 16.28
N GLY A 192 20.46 23.81 15.87
CA GLY A 192 20.70 25.25 15.72
C GLY A 192 20.35 25.87 14.36
N GLU A 193 19.98 25.08 13.35
CA GLU A 193 19.51 25.58 12.06
C GLU A 193 17.99 25.77 12.07
N ILE A 194 17.53 26.93 11.58
CA ILE A 194 16.10 27.30 11.54
C ILE A 194 15.37 26.57 10.41
N ASP A 195 16.07 26.31 9.30
CA ASP A 195 15.54 25.63 8.13
C ASP A 195 15.92 24.15 8.17
N GLN A 196 15.07 23.33 8.78
CA GLN A 196 15.21 21.88 8.69
C GLN A 196 14.76 21.41 7.31
N GLU A 197 15.73 21.07 6.47
CA GLU A 197 15.47 20.60 5.11
C GLU A 197 14.98 19.14 5.04
N VAL A 198 14.83 18.44 6.17
CA VAL A 198 14.39 17.04 6.22
C VAL A 198 13.45 16.78 7.39
N PHE A 199 12.18 16.51 7.11
CA PHE A 199 11.17 16.27 8.16
C PHE A 199 10.07 15.30 7.73
N LEU A 200 9.39 14.74 8.72
CA LEU A 200 8.12 14.03 8.57
C LEU A 200 6.97 15.02 8.53
N LEU A 201 6.02 14.80 7.64
CA LEU A 201 4.76 15.54 7.54
C LEU A 201 3.60 14.55 7.64
N GLU A 202 2.75 14.73 8.64
CA GLU A 202 1.54 13.92 8.75
C GLU A 202 0.59 14.27 7.59
N SER A 203 0.24 13.23 6.84
CA SER A 203 -0.47 13.31 5.57
C SER A 203 -1.67 12.39 5.63
N VAL A 204 -2.86 12.97 5.53
CA VAL A 204 -4.14 12.26 5.65
C VAL A 204 -4.63 11.91 4.25
N VAL A 205 -4.84 10.61 3.99
CA VAL A 205 -5.56 10.15 2.80
C VAL A 205 -7.01 9.92 3.19
N SER A 206 -7.89 10.81 2.74
CA SER A 206 -9.32 10.73 3.03
C SER A 206 -10.10 10.12 1.87
N VAL A 207 -10.97 9.17 2.19
CA VAL A 207 -11.98 8.59 1.31
C VAL A 207 -13.19 9.52 1.32
N GLN A 208 -13.61 9.94 0.14
CA GLN A 208 -14.87 10.64 -0.05
C GLN A 208 -15.77 9.86 -0.99
N ASP A 209 -17.07 9.82 -0.72
CA ASP A 209 -18.08 9.36 -1.68
C ASP A 209 -19.05 10.49 -1.98
N LYS A 210 -19.20 10.83 -3.27
CA LYS A 210 -20.11 11.89 -3.75
C LYS A 210 -19.87 13.24 -3.04
N GLY A 211 -18.61 13.53 -2.69
CA GLY A 211 -18.19 14.76 -2.00
C GLY A 211 -18.42 14.76 -0.48
N ALA A 212 -18.84 13.64 0.10
CA ALA A 212 -18.95 13.47 1.55
C ALA A 212 -17.80 12.62 2.09
N TRP A 213 -17.19 13.06 3.19
CA TRP A 213 -16.13 12.30 3.87
C TRP A 213 -16.69 10.99 4.47
N VAL A 214 -15.94 9.91 4.26
CA VAL A 214 -16.26 8.55 4.75
C VAL A 214 -15.27 8.11 5.83
N ALA A 215 -13.98 8.18 5.52
CA ALA A 215 -12.91 7.76 6.43
C ALA A 215 -11.58 8.37 6.01
N ASP A 216 -10.63 8.40 6.93
CA ASP A 216 -9.22 8.48 6.64
C ASP A 216 -8.66 7.06 6.62
N ILE A 217 -7.78 6.78 5.66
CA ILE A 217 -7.21 5.45 5.48
C ILE A 217 -5.71 5.41 5.77
N ASP A 218 -5.28 4.36 6.44
CA ASP A 218 -3.90 3.92 6.46
C ASP A 218 -3.77 2.67 5.58
N VAL A 219 -2.95 2.78 4.54
CA VAL A 219 -2.69 1.66 3.61
C VAL A 219 -1.58 0.76 4.11
N LEU A 220 -0.72 1.24 5.02
CA LEU A 220 0.46 0.49 5.48
C LEU A 220 0.09 -0.69 6.40
N GLU A 221 -1.06 -0.62 7.09
CA GLU A 221 -1.59 -1.77 7.82
C GLU A 221 -1.76 -3.00 6.93
N ARG A 222 -1.99 -2.84 5.63
CA ARG A 222 -2.08 -3.95 4.66
C ARG A 222 -0.78 -4.74 4.50
N GLU A 223 0.38 -4.11 4.78
CA GLU A 223 1.67 -4.81 4.80
C GLU A 223 1.78 -5.74 6.01
N ARG A 224 1.05 -5.44 7.09
CA ARG A 224 1.06 -6.19 8.37
C ARG A 224 -0.10 -7.19 8.47
N GLU A 225 -1.28 -6.80 7.99
CA GLU A 225 -2.53 -7.55 8.04
C GLU A 225 -3.07 -7.70 6.62
N GLY A 226 -3.10 -8.93 6.11
CA GLY A 226 -3.59 -9.22 4.76
C GLY A 226 -5.10 -9.47 4.72
N ILE A 227 -5.74 -9.00 3.65
CA ILE A 227 -7.05 -9.52 3.22
C ILE A 227 -6.81 -10.55 2.12
N GLY A 228 -7.49 -11.69 2.21
CA GLY A 228 -7.41 -12.73 1.18
C GLY A 228 -7.86 -12.22 -0.18
N THR A 229 -7.31 -12.80 -1.24
CA THR A 229 -7.81 -12.62 -2.61
C THR A 229 -8.27 -13.96 -3.14
N LEU A 230 -9.44 -13.98 -3.77
CA LEU A 230 -10.04 -15.18 -4.33
C LEU A 230 -10.24 -15.02 -5.83
N THR A 231 -9.61 -15.91 -6.59
CA THR A 231 -9.78 -16.01 -8.04
C THR A 231 -10.54 -17.30 -8.37
N PHE A 232 -11.59 -17.18 -9.18
CA PHE A 232 -12.39 -18.34 -9.60
C PHE A 232 -11.93 -18.83 -10.97
N THR A 233 -11.50 -20.09 -11.06
CA THR A 233 -11.02 -20.71 -12.31
C THR A 233 -12.03 -21.65 -12.97
N CYS A 234 -13.18 -21.90 -12.32
CA CYS A 234 -14.20 -22.76 -12.90
C CYS A 234 -14.85 -22.07 -14.11
N GLY A 235 -15.08 -22.81 -15.19
CA GLY A 235 -15.64 -22.32 -16.46
C GLY A 235 -17.10 -21.85 -16.40
N GLY A 236 -17.59 -21.39 -15.24
CA GLY A 236 -18.90 -20.76 -15.09
C GLY A 236 -20.08 -21.69 -15.34
N LEU A 237 -19.99 -22.96 -14.93
CA LEU A 237 -21.09 -23.92 -15.12
C LEU A 237 -22.35 -23.56 -14.32
N ASP A 238 -22.25 -22.68 -13.32
CA ASP A 238 -23.40 -22.06 -12.64
C ASP A 238 -22.96 -20.76 -11.92
N PRO A 239 -22.93 -19.59 -12.60
CA PRO A 239 -22.48 -18.33 -12.02
C PRO A 239 -23.57 -17.66 -11.17
N HIS A 240 -24.73 -18.29 -11.01
CA HIS A 240 -25.87 -17.68 -10.35
C HIS A 240 -25.81 -17.95 -8.85
N PHE A 241 -25.98 -16.88 -8.09
CA PHE A 241 -26.35 -16.97 -6.70
C PHE A 241 -27.59 -17.87 -6.59
N PRO A 242 -27.58 -18.90 -5.74
CA PRO A 242 -28.77 -19.71 -5.53
C PRO A 242 -29.93 -18.79 -5.13
N ALA A 243 -31.10 -18.97 -5.74
CA ALA A 243 -32.26 -18.12 -5.47
C ALA A 243 -32.71 -18.16 -3.99
N ASP A 244 -32.27 -19.18 -3.26
CA ASP A 244 -32.48 -19.46 -1.84
C ASP A 244 -31.33 -18.99 -0.94
N ALA A 245 -30.22 -18.49 -1.49
CA ALA A 245 -29.10 -18.01 -0.70
C ALA A 245 -29.34 -16.57 -0.24
N ASP A 246 -29.08 -16.32 1.04
CA ASP A 246 -29.30 -15.04 1.71
C ASP A 246 -28.07 -14.14 1.54
N ALA A 247 -28.02 -13.43 0.41
CA ALA A 247 -27.05 -12.37 0.20
C ALA A 247 -27.69 -11.07 -0.26
N VAL A 248 -27.00 -10.00 0.10
CA VAL A 248 -27.44 -8.63 -0.11
C VAL A 248 -26.36 -7.85 -0.85
N SER A 249 -26.78 -6.84 -1.60
CA SER A 249 -25.85 -5.89 -2.21
C SER A 249 -25.49 -4.83 -1.17
N LEU A 250 -24.19 -4.58 -1.00
CA LEU A 250 -23.67 -3.45 -0.24
C LEU A 250 -23.32 -2.35 -1.26
N ASP A 251 -24.32 -1.54 -1.59
CA ASP A 251 -24.23 -0.50 -2.62
C ASP A 251 -23.79 0.86 -2.04
N THR A 252 -23.68 0.95 -0.71
CA THR A 252 -23.34 2.16 0.04
C THR A 252 -22.21 1.92 1.03
N TRP A 253 -21.56 3.01 1.47
CA TRP A 253 -20.52 2.94 2.51
C TRP A 253 -21.11 2.60 3.88
N GLU A 254 -22.34 3.00 4.15
CA GLU A 254 -23.06 2.68 5.38
C GLU A 254 -23.19 1.16 5.57
N GLU A 255 -23.52 0.44 4.51
CA GLU A 255 -23.63 -1.02 4.49
C GLU A 255 -22.27 -1.73 4.62
N LEU A 256 -21.17 -1.08 4.25
CA LEU A 256 -19.83 -1.64 4.51
C LEU A 256 -19.37 -1.39 5.96
N LEU A 257 -19.62 -0.17 6.46
CA LEU A 257 -19.23 0.25 7.81
C LEU A 257 -19.96 -0.55 8.88
N ASP A 258 -21.22 -0.90 8.63
CA ASP A 258 -22.02 -1.78 9.49
C ASP A 258 -22.83 -2.77 8.63
N PRO A 259 -22.21 -3.90 8.21
CA PRO A 259 -22.82 -4.85 7.30
C PRO A 259 -23.85 -5.71 8.02
N PRO A 260 -24.92 -6.11 7.31
CA PRO A 260 -25.93 -7.00 7.84
C PRO A 260 -25.33 -8.38 8.19
N PRO A 261 -25.99 -9.15 9.07
CA PRO A 261 -25.50 -10.45 9.55
C PRO A 261 -25.66 -11.59 8.50
N CYS A 262 -25.52 -11.27 7.22
CA CYS A 262 -25.55 -12.18 6.08
C CYS A 262 -24.41 -11.82 5.12
N VAL A 263 -24.33 -12.53 3.99
CA VAL A 263 -23.27 -12.29 3.01
C VAL A 263 -23.59 -11.01 2.23
N GLY A 264 -22.73 -10.02 2.33
CA GLY A 264 -22.80 -8.76 1.61
C GLY A 264 -21.84 -8.73 0.42
N ILE A 265 -22.36 -8.30 -0.73
CA ILE A 265 -21.59 -8.11 -1.95
C ILE A 265 -21.30 -6.62 -2.12
N PHE A 266 -20.07 -6.19 -1.86
CA PHE A 266 -19.67 -4.80 -2.04
C PHE A 266 -19.37 -4.49 -3.51
N GLY A 267 -20.23 -3.68 -4.12
CA GLY A 267 -20.26 -3.44 -5.56
C GLY A 267 -19.19 -2.44 -6.06
N ALA A 268 -17.91 -2.76 -5.90
CA ALA A 268 -16.79 -1.89 -6.28
C ALA A 268 -16.00 -2.39 -7.51
N LYS A 269 -16.66 -3.14 -8.40
CA LYS A 269 -16.05 -3.76 -9.57
C LYS A 269 -15.29 -2.74 -10.43
N ASP A 270 -14.03 -3.04 -10.73
CA ASP A 270 -13.11 -2.17 -11.51
C ASP A 270 -12.87 -0.78 -10.89
N ASN A 271 -13.26 -0.57 -9.62
CA ASN A 271 -13.06 0.66 -8.87
C ASN A 271 -11.99 0.44 -7.79
N TRP A 272 -10.73 0.45 -8.23
CA TRP A 272 -9.57 0.20 -7.36
C TRP A 272 -9.54 1.11 -6.12
N ALA A 273 -10.00 2.36 -6.24
CA ALA A 273 -10.03 3.32 -5.15
C ALA A 273 -11.05 2.92 -4.07
N ALA A 274 -12.26 2.51 -4.48
CA ALA A 274 -13.27 2.01 -3.55
C ALA A 274 -12.86 0.68 -2.91
N ARG A 275 -12.25 -0.24 -3.68
CA ARG A 275 -11.72 -1.51 -3.15
C ARG A 275 -10.61 -1.27 -2.14
N LEU A 276 -9.64 -0.42 -2.47
CA LEU A 276 -8.54 -0.02 -1.58
C LEU A 276 -9.08 0.59 -0.28
N ALA A 277 -9.99 1.54 -0.40
CA ALA A 277 -10.63 2.19 0.74
C ALA A 277 -11.39 1.20 1.61
N ALA A 278 -12.18 0.29 1.03
CA ALA A 278 -12.92 -0.73 1.77
C ALA A 278 -12.00 -1.66 2.56
N VAL A 279 -10.93 -2.16 1.91
CA VAL A 279 -9.92 -3.02 2.53
C VAL A 279 -9.23 -2.31 3.70
N SER A 280 -8.73 -1.08 3.49
CA SER A 280 -8.08 -0.30 4.55
C SER A 280 -9.01 -0.02 5.72
N ILE A 281 -10.25 0.39 5.48
CA ILE A 281 -11.23 0.66 6.54
C ILE A 281 -11.51 -0.62 7.36
N LEU A 282 -11.67 -1.77 6.70
CA LEU A 282 -11.93 -3.03 7.38
C LEU A 282 -10.74 -3.49 8.22
N ILE A 283 -9.51 -3.31 7.74
CA ILE A 283 -8.29 -3.60 8.51
C ILE A 283 -8.21 -2.70 9.75
N GLN A 284 -8.37 -1.38 9.58
CA GLN A 284 -8.35 -0.40 10.66
C GLN A 284 -9.41 -0.65 11.74
N GLN A 285 -10.54 -1.27 11.37
CA GLN A 285 -11.60 -1.67 12.31
C GLN A 285 -11.35 -3.04 12.97
N GLY A 286 -10.28 -3.76 12.62
CA GLY A 286 -10.01 -5.13 13.07
C GLY A 286 -10.93 -6.18 12.44
N ARG A 287 -11.55 -5.85 11.29
CA ARG A 287 -12.60 -6.63 10.60
C ARG A 287 -12.14 -7.18 9.25
N HIS A 288 -10.83 -7.22 9.00
CA HIS A 288 -10.27 -7.77 7.77
C HIS A 288 -10.60 -9.26 7.57
N HIS A 289 -10.74 -10.04 8.65
CA HIS A 289 -10.98 -11.48 8.63
C HIS A 289 -12.37 -11.89 8.12
N ILE A 290 -13.34 -10.97 8.09
CA ILE A 290 -14.69 -11.24 7.55
C ILE A 290 -14.82 -10.90 6.07
N ALA A 291 -13.77 -10.36 5.45
CA ALA A 291 -13.81 -9.87 4.08
C ALA A 291 -12.82 -10.60 3.17
N ILE A 292 -13.17 -10.66 1.88
CA ILE A 292 -12.28 -11.18 0.85
C ILE A 292 -12.42 -10.37 -0.44
N ILE A 293 -11.30 -10.19 -1.13
CA ILE A 293 -11.25 -9.51 -2.42
C ILE A 293 -11.54 -10.54 -3.51
N VAL A 294 -12.52 -10.26 -4.37
CA VAL A 294 -12.82 -11.09 -5.53
C VAL A 294 -12.00 -10.59 -6.71
N ASP A 295 -11.05 -11.39 -7.17
CA ASP A 295 -10.25 -11.11 -8.36
C ASP A 295 -10.87 -11.79 -9.57
N GLY A 296 -11.72 -11.05 -10.29
CA GLY A 296 -12.34 -11.49 -11.54
C GLY A 296 -13.78 -11.02 -11.73
N ASP A 297 -14.37 -11.42 -12.87
CA ASP A 297 -15.69 -10.94 -13.28
C ASP A 297 -16.88 -11.70 -12.67
N ARG A 298 -16.63 -12.83 -12.00
CA ARG A 298 -17.66 -13.77 -11.60
C ARG A 298 -17.28 -14.46 -10.29
N VAL A 299 -18.22 -14.49 -9.35
CA VAL A 299 -18.18 -15.41 -8.21
C VAL A 299 -18.84 -16.73 -8.60
N CYS A 300 -18.14 -17.83 -8.38
CA CYS A 300 -18.78 -19.15 -8.39
C CYS A 300 -19.14 -19.53 -6.95
N TRP A 301 -20.43 -19.52 -6.65
CA TRP A 301 -20.91 -19.82 -5.30
C TRP A 301 -20.59 -21.24 -4.84
N ARG A 302 -20.59 -22.21 -5.77
CA ARG A 302 -20.17 -23.58 -5.47
C ARG A 302 -18.70 -23.62 -5.04
N CYS A 303 -17.82 -22.98 -5.81
CA CYS A 303 -16.41 -22.90 -5.46
C CYS A 303 -16.21 -22.17 -4.15
N LEU A 304 -16.94 -21.07 -3.90
CA LEU A 304 -16.87 -20.36 -2.64
C LEU A 304 -17.31 -21.27 -1.46
N LYS A 305 -18.43 -21.98 -1.58
CA LYS A 305 -18.85 -22.96 -0.56
C LYS A 305 -17.83 -24.08 -0.35
N GLU A 306 -17.26 -24.62 -1.42
CA GLU A 306 -16.24 -25.67 -1.36
C GLU A 306 -14.95 -25.18 -0.70
N THR A 307 -14.47 -23.97 -1.04
CA THR A 307 -13.29 -23.35 -0.43
C THR A 307 -13.44 -23.15 1.08
N TYR A 308 -14.67 -22.91 1.55
CA TYR A 308 -14.97 -22.65 2.96
C TYR A 308 -15.73 -23.79 3.65
N ALA A 309 -15.72 -25.00 3.10
CA ALA A 309 -16.54 -26.10 3.60
C ALA A 309 -16.08 -26.67 4.94
N GLU A 310 -14.76 -26.82 5.19
CA GLU A 310 -14.20 -27.35 6.46
C GLU A 310 -12.69 -27.04 6.66
N PRO A 311 -12.15 -27.06 7.90
CA PRO A 311 -12.86 -27.10 9.18
C PRO A 311 -12.93 -25.73 9.89
N GLU A 312 -12.12 -24.75 9.48
CA GLU A 312 -12.09 -23.40 10.04
C GLU A 312 -11.62 -22.38 8.98
N PRO A 313 -12.47 -22.04 8.00
CA PRO A 313 -12.48 -20.62 7.66
C PRO A 313 -13.90 -20.09 7.79
N HIS A 314 -14.04 -19.02 8.58
CA HIS A 314 -15.27 -18.25 8.65
C HIS A 314 -15.68 -17.87 7.24
N PHE A 315 -16.87 -18.30 6.81
CA PHE A 315 -17.43 -17.92 5.53
C PHE A 315 -17.40 -16.39 5.43
N PRO A 316 -16.83 -15.80 4.37
CA PRO A 316 -16.66 -14.35 4.31
C PRO A 316 -18.02 -13.67 4.35
N GLN A 317 -18.18 -12.73 5.27
CA GLN A 317 -19.37 -11.89 5.38
C GLN A 317 -19.38 -10.84 4.27
N VAL A 318 -18.22 -10.37 3.82
CA VAL A 318 -18.11 -9.32 2.79
C VAL A 318 -17.28 -9.81 1.60
N LEU A 319 -17.87 -9.83 0.41
CA LEU A 319 -17.15 -10.03 -0.85
C LEU A 319 -16.94 -8.67 -1.53
N ILE A 320 -15.68 -8.27 -1.70
CA ILE A 320 -15.30 -7.00 -2.34
C ILE A 320 -15.02 -7.27 -3.81
N TYR A 321 -15.95 -6.89 -4.69
CA TYR A 321 -15.76 -6.92 -6.14
C TYR A 321 -14.89 -5.77 -6.63
#